data_AF-S9S858-F1
#
_entry.id   AF-S9S858-F1
#
_cell.length_a   1.000
_cell.length_b   1.000
_cell.length_c   1.000
_cell.angle_alpha   90.00
_cell.angle_beta   90.00
_cell.angle_gamma   90.00
#
_symmetry.space_group_name_H-M   'P 1'
#
loop_
_entity.id
_entity.type
_entity.pdbx_description
1 polymer ?
#
loop_
_entity_poly.entity_id
_entity_poly.type
_entity_poly.pdbx_seq_one_letter_code
_entity_poly.pdbx_strand_id
1 'polypeptide(L)'
;AGAVLVTSPAHLTRLGGLPPLAEAKRPRLILSAGAPLPEAAVIETGRLLGRDITEIYGSTETGAIAMRPRNGAGEGSWRPLPGYRVSRNAAGLLCLDAPGGKAEIADRIELTAEDGFHLLGRADRIAKIEGKRISLDAVEQALKARPEIADAAIVVLNDPQPHLAAVAVLSAAGQAELTRLGRFRLGRALRAGLTASLDPAGLPRRWRFVETLPVGAMGKRRNADLATVFEPPPRQPRIVAKRGGVDGAVELDLEIDPALVWFKGHFPGHPILPGVVQIDWAIAFAREHLGLDLPAARDFQIKFRATILPDDRVTLTLRHEAAKRRLGFQYRRGDEICSSGTASCR
;
A
#
# COMPACT_ATOMS: atom_id res chain seq x y z
N ALA A 1 30.78 15.39 -21.38
CA ALA A 1 29.37 15.49 -20.99
C ALA A 1 29.08 14.44 -19.91
N GLY A 2 28.17 14.71 -18.97
CA GLY A 2 27.77 13.71 -17.97
C GLY A 2 26.27 13.80 -17.72
N ALA A 3 25.62 12.66 -17.53
CA ALA A 3 24.18 12.58 -17.35
C ALA A 3 23.76 13.12 -15.98
N VAL A 4 22.59 13.73 -15.93
CA VAL A 4 21.87 14.07 -14.68
C VAL A 4 20.81 13.00 -14.48
N LEU A 5 20.81 12.34 -13.33
CA LEU A 5 19.77 11.38 -12.96
C LEU A 5 18.69 12.10 -12.15
N VAL A 6 17.50 12.29 -12.72
CA VAL A 6 16.34 12.80 -12.01
C VAL A 6 15.44 11.63 -11.63
N THR A 7 15.18 11.44 -10.35
CA THR A 7 14.49 10.26 -9.84
C THR A 7 13.68 10.56 -8.57
N SER A 8 13.11 9.52 -7.97
CA SER A 8 12.33 9.60 -6.73
C SER A 8 12.90 8.68 -5.66
N PRO A 9 12.60 8.92 -4.37
CA PRO A 9 13.01 8.02 -3.30
C PRO A 9 12.56 6.57 -3.51
N ALA A 10 11.39 6.35 -4.12
CA ALA A 10 10.86 5.00 -4.37
C ALA A 10 11.74 4.18 -5.34
N HIS A 11 12.47 4.82 -6.24
CA HIS A 11 13.45 4.13 -7.09
C HIS A 11 14.75 3.88 -6.33
N LEU A 12 15.23 4.89 -5.60
CA LEU A 12 16.51 4.82 -4.88
C LEU A 12 16.50 3.77 -3.76
N THR A 13 15.37 3.59 -3.08
CA THR A 13 15.23 2.56 -2.03
C THR A 13 15.26 1.13 -2.57
N ARG A 14 15.15 0.94 -3.89
CA ARG A 14 15.14 -0.38 -4.54
C ARG A 14 16.45 -0.73 -5.27
N LEU A 15 17.48 0.10 -5.13
CA LEU A 15 18.77 -0.15 -5.77
C LEU A 15 19.61 -1.23 -5.07
N GLY A 16 19.20 -1.65 -3.86
CA GLY A 16 19.92 -2.64 -3.06
C GLY A 16 20.16 -3.95 -3.83
N GLY A 17 21.38 -4.49 -3.70
CA GLY A 17 21.79 -5.74 -4.35
C GLY A 17 22.36 -5.58 -5.75
N LEU A 18 22.33 -4.37 -6.33
CA LEU A 18 22.98 -4.09 -7.61
C LEU A 18 24.51 -3.91 -7.44
N PRO A 19 25.30 -4.18 -8.49
CA PRO A 19 26.73 -3.86 -8.49
C PRO A 19 26.96 -2.33 -8.67
N PRO A 20 28.04 -1.77 -8.10
CA PRO A 20 28.40 -0.38 -8.34
C PRO A 20 28.58 -0.07 -9.82
N LEU A 21 28.14 1.12 -10.22
CA LEU A 21 28.25 1.58 -11.58
C LEU A 21 29.70 1.94 -11.91
N ALA A 22 30.17 1.46 -13.07
CA ALA A 22 31.49 1.79 -13.60
C ALA A 22 31.67 3.31 -13.69
N GLU A 23 32.86 3.81 -13.34
CA GLU A 23 33.12 5.25 -13.19
C GLU A 23 32.72 6.07 -14.42
N ALA A 24 33.01 5.57 -15.62
CA ALA A 24 32.66 6.21 -16.89
C ALA A 24 31.14 6.36 -17.12
N LYS A 25 30.31 5.59 -16.41
CA LYS A 25 28.84 5.61 -16.51
C LYS A 25 28.17 6.35 -15.35
N ARG A 26 28.93 6.80 -14.34
CA ARG A 26 28.37 7.48 -13.17
C ARG A 26 27.72 8.81 -13.56
N PRO A 27 26.52 9.13 -13.02
CA PRO A 27 25.92 10.43 -13.24
C PRO A 27 26.82 11.54 -12.66
N ARG A 28 26.68 12.76 -13.17
CA ARG A 28 27.33 13.94 -12.58
C ARG A 28 26.52 14.56 -11.45
N LEU A 29 25.21 14.35 -11.47
CA LEU A 29 24.27 14.89 -10.50
C LEU A 29 23.11 13.91 -10.34
N ILE A 30 22.67 13.71 -9.11
CA ILE A 30 21.48 12.92 -8.78
C ILE A 30 20.51 13.87 -8.09
N LEU A 31 19.32 14.02 -8.67
CA LEU A 31 18.22 14.80 -8.13
C LEU A 31 17.11 13.85 -7.67
N SER A 32 16.66 13.99 -6.43
CA SER A 32 15.55 13.21 -5.88
C SER A 32 14.46 14.14 -5.35
N ALA A 33 13.19 13.87 -5.67
CA ALA A 33 12.08 14.71 -5.22
C ALA A 33 10.83 13.90 -4.90
N GLY A 34 9.89 14.53 -4.19
CA GLY A 34 8.51 14.06 -4.03
C GLY A 34 8.20 13.21 -2.80
N ALA A 35 9.20 12.80 -2.03
CA ALA A 35 9.06 12.20 -0.70
C ALA A 35 10.39 12.31 0.08
N PRO A 36 10.40 12.09 1.41
CA PRO A 36 11.64 11.95 2.16
C PRO A 36 12.43 10.70 1.73
N LEU A 37 13.74 10.83 1.53
CA LEU A 37 14.65 9.70 1.28
C LEU A 37 15.26 9.16 2.60
N PRO A 38 15.08 7.86 2.92
CA PRO A 38 15.72 7.26 4.09
C PRO A 38 17.26 7.26 3.99
N GLU A 39 17.94 7.43 5.12
CA GLU A 39 19.42 7.51 5.16
C GLU A 39 20.10 6.27 4.57
N ALA A 40 19.56 5.08 4.83
CA ALA A 40 20.09 3.84 4.26
C ALA A 40 20.11 3.86 2.72
N ALA A 41 19.08 4.45 2.10
CA ALA A 41 19.02 4.59 0.65
C ALA A 41 19.98 5.66 0.13
N VAL A 42 20.25 6.71 0.90
CA VAL A 42 21.29 7.71 0.58
C VAL A 42 22.66 7.04 0.50
N ILE A 43 23.03 6.31 1.55
CA ILE A 43 24.32 5.61 1.67
C ILE A 43 24.48 4.61 0.53
N GLU A 44 23.46 3.78 0.29
CA GLU A 44 23.50 2.76 -0.75
C GLU A 44 23.57 3.37 -2.15
N THR A 45 22.82 4.44 -2.41
CA THR A 45 22.90 5.17 -3.68
C THR A 45 24.28 5.78 -3.89
N GLY A 46 24.86 6.39 -2.85
CA GLY A 46 26.21 6.94 -2.90
C GLY A 46 27.26 5.86 -3.23
N ARG A 47 27.15 4.68 -2.60
CA ARG A 47 28.01 3.53 -2.89
C ARG A 47 27.88 3.05 -4.33
N LEU A 48 26.65 2.96 -4.84
CA LEU A 48 26.35 2.40 -6.17
C LEU A 48 26.66 3.37 -7.31
N LEU A 49 26.25 4.62 -7.17
CA LEU A 49 26.31 5.62 -8.24
C LEU A 49 27.53 6.55 -8.09
N GLY A 50 28.23 6.49 -6.96
CA GLY A 50 29.46 7.26 -6.70
C GLY A 50 29.24 8.76 -6.64
N ARG A 51 28.02 9.20 -6.26
CA ARG A 51 27.64 10.61 -6.11
C ARG A 51 26.67 10.81 -4.96
N ASP A 52 26.81 11.96 -4.32
CA ASP A 52 25.83 12.47 -3.37
C ASP A 52 24.52 12.83 -4.08
N ILE A 53 23.45 12.85 -3.30
CA ILE A 53 22.10 13.10 -3.79
C ILE A 53 21.71 14.51 -3.39
N THR A 54 21.16 15.28 -4.33
CA THR A 54 20.49 16.54 -4.01
C THR A 54 18.99 16.27 -3.95
N GLU A 55 18.41 16.37 -2.76
CA GLU A 55 16.96 16.34 -2.61
C GLU A 55 16.38 17.72 -2.95
N ILE A 56 15.23 17.71 -3.64
CA ILE A 56 14.46 18.90 -4.00
C ILE A 56 13.14 18.85 -3.24
N TYR A 57 12.84 19.95 -2.54
CA TYR A 57 11.59 20.16 -1.84
C TYR A 57 10.72 21.16 -2.59
N GLY A 58 9.43 20.83 -2.68
CA GLY A 58 8.48 21.54 -3.52
C GLY A 58 7.16 20.80 -3.68
N SER A 59 6.20 21.44 -4.34
CA SER A 59 4.89 20.87 -4.67
C SER A 59 4.51 21.15 -6.13
N THR A 60 3.37 20.63 -6.58
CA THR A 60 2.84 20.93 -7.92
C THR A 60 2.52 22.43 -8.06
N GLU A 61 2.05 23.05 -6.98
CA GLU A 61 1.61 24.44 -6.90
C GLU A 61 2.78 25.43 -6.78
N THR A 62 3.86 25.03 -6.09
CA THR A 62 4.99 25.91 -5.76
C THR A 62 6.22 25.66 -6.62
N GLY A 63 6.26 24.55 -7.36
CA GLY A 63 7.48 24.07 -8.00
C GLY A 63 8.54 23.71 -6.97
N ALA A 64 9.81 23.70 -7.38
CA ALA A 64 10.93 23.55 -6.46
C ALA A 64 11.14 24.85 -5.68
N ILE A 65 11.29 24.75 -4.35
CA ILE A 65 11.46 25.93 -3.48
C ILE A 65 12.70 25.84 -2.59
N ALA A 66 13.18 24.63 -2.32
CA ALA A 66 14.39 24.41 -1.54
C ALA A 66 15.11 23.14 -1.98
N MET A 67 16.39 23.04 -1.62
CA MET A 67 17.18 21.83 -1.84
C MET A 67 18.07 21.52 -0.65
N ARG A 68 18.47 20.26 -0.51
CA ARG A 68 19.50 19.84 0.44
C ARG A 68 20.42 18.77 -0.17
N PRO A 69 21.73 18.84 0.06
CA PRO A 69 22.63 17.73 -0.26
C PRO A 69 22.50 16.62 0.79
N ARG A 70 22.63 15.37 0.35
CA ARG A 70 22.59 14.16 1.18
C ARG A 70 23.74 13.25 0.79
N ASN A 71 24.59 12.94 1.76
CA ASN A 71 25.83 12.18 1.59
C ASN A 71 26.01 11.03 2.60
N GLY A 72 24.99 10.70 3.39
CA GLY A 72 25.08 9.65 4.42
C GLY A 72 25.42 10.16 5.82
N ALA A 73 25.75 11.46 5.99
CA ALA A 73 26.11 12.05 7.28
C ALA A 73 24.89 12.56 8.08
N GLY A 74 23.66 12.22 7.66
CA GLY A 74 22.42 12.66 8.27
C GLY A 74 21.54 13.50 7.34
N GLU A 75 20.48 14.07 7.91
CA GLU A 75 19.43 14.72 7.13
C GLU A 75 19.78 16.10 6.57
N GLY A 76 20.69 16.83 7.20
CA GLY A 76 21.01 18.22 6.83
C GLY A 76 19.83 19.19 6.94
N SER A 77 20.07 20.45 6.59
CA SER A 77 19.04 21.50 6.50
C SER A 77 18.64 21.77 5.05
N TRP A 78 17.37 22.10 4.83
CA TRP A 78 16.88 22.60 3.55
C TRP A 78 17.33 24.04 3.36
N ARG A 79 17.85 24.35 2.18
CA ARG A 79 18.19 25.71 1.78
C ARG A 79 17.22 26.21 0.71
N PRO A 80 16.55 27.36 0.92
CA PRO A 80 15.72 27.97 -0.11
C PRO A 80 16.51 28.19 -1.40
N LEU A 81 15.84 28.06 -2.55
CA LEU A 81 16.44 28.39 -3.84
C LEU A 81 16.70 29.91 -3.95
N PRO A 82 17.65 30.34 -4.80
CA PRO A 82 17.89 31.77 -5.03
C PRO A 82 16.59 32.51 -5.38
N GLY A 83 16.32 33.61 -4.66
CA GLY A 83 15.10 34.40 -4.84
C GLY A 83 13.89 33.93 -4.01
N TYR A 84 14.01 32.81 -3.28
CA TYR A 84 12.98 32.32 -2.36
C TYR A 84 13.37 32.67 -0.92
N ARG A 85 12.42 33.17 -0.14
CA ARG A 85 12.56 33.36 1.31
C ARG A 85 11.56 32.50 2.05
N VAL A 86 12.03 31.87 3.10
CA VAL A 86 11.22 31.01 3.97
C VAL A 86 11.16 31.63 5.36
N SER A 87 9.97 31.73 5.92
CA SER A 87 9.71 32.08 7.31
C SER A 87 8.67 31.14 7.91
N ARG A 88 8.33 31.31 9.19
CA ARG A 88 7.28 30.54 9.84
C ARG A 88 6.20 31.45 10.43
N ASN A 89 4.94 31.05 10.34
CA ASN A 89 3.85 31.73 11.05
C ASN A 89 3.79 31.34 12.54
N ALA A 90 2.85 31.92 13.28
CA ALA A 90 2.64 31.65 14.71
C ALA A 90 2.28 30.17 15.01
N ALA A 91 1.71 29.46 14.03
CA ALA A 91 1.41 28.03 14.12
C ALA A 91 2.59 27.12 13.71
N GLY A 92 3.74 27.70 13.38
CA GLY A 92 4.96 27.01 12.96
C GLY A 92 4.93 26.52 11.50
N LEU A 93 3.99 27.00 10.68
CA LEU A 93 3.87 26.61 9.26
C LEU A 93 4.81 27.42 8.38
N LEU A 94 5.29 26.79 7.32
CA LEU A 94 6.17 27.40 6.32
C LEU A 94 5.42 28.50 5.56
N CYS A 95 5.90 29.73 5.68
CA CYS A 95 5.50 30.86 4.86
C CYS A 95 6.58 31.10 3.80
N LEU A 96 6.18 31.05 2.54
CA LEU A 96 7.04 31.24 1.40
C LEU A 96 6.83 32.63 0.80
N ASP A 97 7.92 33.34 0.55
CA ASP A 97 7.97 34.53 -0.28
C ASP A 97 8.82 34.21 -1.52
N ALA A 98 8.15 34.02 -2.66
CA ALA A 98 8.75 33.62 -3.92
C ALA A 98 8.52 34.69 -4.99
N PRO A 99 9.26 34.68 -6.12
CA PRO A 99 9.06 35.65 -7.20
C PRO A 99 7.61 35.69 -7.74
N GLY A 100 6.89 34.57 -7.64
CA GLY A 100 5.47 34.45 -8.05
C GLY A 100 4.45 34.88 -6.99
N GLY A 101 4.90 35.34 -5.81
CA GLY A 101 4.04 35.78 -4.72
C GLY A 101 4.27 35.02 -3.41
N LYS A 102 3.47 35.37 -2.41
CA LYS A 102 3.52 34.77 -1.08
C LYS A 102 2.54 33.60 -0.98
N ALA A 103 2.95 32.53 -0.31
CA ALA A 103 2.12 31.37 -0.06
C ALA A 103 2.36 30.83 1.35
N GLU A 104 1.32 30.24 1.95
CA GLU A 104 1.45 29.44 3.16
C GLU A 104 1.40 27.96 2.76
N ILE A 105 2.41 27.21 3.19
CA ILE A 105 2.51 25.77 2.96
C ILE A 105 2.19 25.10 4.30
N ALA A 106 1.27 24.15 4.28
CA ALA A 106 0.86 23.41 5.47
C ALA A 106 1.89 22.35 5.90
N ASP A 107 3.18 22.73 5.90
CA ASP A 107 4.31 22.00 6.44
C ASP A 107 4.87 22.78 7.62
N ARG A 108 5.05 22.09 8.75
CA ARG A 108 5.70 22.65 9.94
C ARG A 108 7.20 22.66 9.74
N ILE A 109 7.83 23.75 10.15
CA ILE A 109 9.28 23.91 10.05
C ILE A 109 9.92 24.44 11.32
N GLU A 110 11.19 24.08 11.48
CA GLU A 110 12.12 24.75 12.38
C GLU A 110 13.15 25.51 11.54
N LEU A 111 13.30 26.81 11.78
CA LEU A 111 14.30 27.63 11.09
C LEU A 111 15.68 27.36 11.69
N THR A 112 16.69 27.31 10.84
CA THR A 112 18.10 27.19 11.23
C THR A 112 18.76 28.57 11.24
N ALA A 113 19.93 28.68 11.88
CA ALA A 113 20.69 29.94 11.93
C ALA A 113 21.26 30.38 10.56
N GLU A 114 21.34 29.48 9.58
CA GLU A 114 21.94 29.74 8.25
C GLU A 114 20.89 29.94 7.14
N ASP A 115 19.76 30.59 7.45
CA ASP A 115 18.64 30.83 6.53
C ASP A 115 18.03 29.56 5.90
N GLY A 116 18.33 28.38 6.47
CA GLY A 116 17.73 27.10 6.12
C GLY A 116 16.63 26.66 7.08
N PHE A 117 16.05 25.49 6.86
CA PHE A 117 15.02 24.92 7.74
C PHE A 117 15.04 23.39 7.82
N HIS A 118 14.46 22.85 8.89
CA HIS A 118 14.12 21.43 9.03
C HIS A 118 12.62 21.23 8.89
N LEU A 119 12.20 20.18 8.17
CA LEU A 119 10.80 19.80 8.04
C LEU A 119 10.37 19.00 9.27
N LEU A 120 9.30 19.42 9.93
CA LEU A 120 8.71 18.75 11.10
C LEU A 120 7.45 17.95 10.76
N GLY A 121 7.11 17.87 9.48
CA GLY A 121 5.91 17.18 8.97
C GLY A 121 4.79 18.12 8.56
N ARG A 122 3.72 17.55 8.02
CA ARG A 122 2.58 18.26 7.45
C ARG A 122 1.55 18.60 8.53
N ALA A 123 1.10 19.86 8.58
CA ALA A 123 0.06 20.30 9.50
C ALA A 123 -1.34 19.80 9.13
N ASP A 124 -1.57 19.41 7.88
CA ASP A 124 -2.84 18.86 7.41
C ASP A 124 -2.93 17.32 7.55
N ARG A 125 -1.82 16.61 7.85
CA ARG A 125 -1.83 15.17 8.22
C ARG A 125 -2.30 14.95 9.66
N ILE A 126 -3.41 15.59 10.03
CA ILE A 126 -4.06 15.45 11.33
C ILE A 126 -5.31 14.60 11.16
N ALA A 127 -5.38 13.48 11.89
CA ALA A 127 -6.57 12.66 12.00
C ALA A 127 -7.39 13.05 13.24
N LYS A 128 -8.72 13.02 13.13
CA LYS A 128 -9.61 13.14 14.28
C LYS A 128 -9.96 11.75 14.81
N ILE A 129 -9.38 11.36 15.94
CA ILE A 129 -9.59 10.05 16.58
C ILE A 129 -10.20 10.30 17.96
N GLU A 130 -11.38 9.75 18.21
CA GLU A 130 -12.09 9.90 19.50
C GLU A 130 -12.21 11.36 19.97
N GLY A 131 -12.48 12.27 19.02
CA GLY A 131 -12.60 13.71 19.29
C GLY A 131 -11.27 14.48 19.39
N LYS A 132 -10.13 13.78 19.43
CA LYS A 132 -8.79 14.38 19.52
C LYS A 132 -8.14 14.55 18.16
N ARG A 133 -7.36 15.64 18.01
CA ARG A 133 -6.55 15.91 16.83
C ARG A 133 -5.19 15.24 16.98
N ILE A 134 -4.94 14.18 16.21
CA ILE A 134 -3.71 13.42 16.25
C ILE A 134 -2.87 13.72 15.01
N SER A 135 -1.63 14.17 15.19
CA SER A 135 -0.66 14.30 14.11
C SER A 135 -0.17 12.91 13.70
N LEU A 136 -0.46 12.47 12.47
CA LEU A 136 -0.01 11.17 11.96
C LEU A 136 1.53 11.12 11.88
N ASP A 137 2.15 12.22 11.47
CA ASP A 137 3.61 12.32 11.36
C ASP A 137 4.29 12.17 12.72
N ALA A 138 3.71 12.73 13.80
CA ALA A 138 4.27 12.58 15.14
C ALA A 138 4.26 11.11 15.60
N VAL A 139 3.20 10.36 15.26
CA VAL A 139 3.13 8.92 15.54
C VAL A 139 4.14 8.15 14.69
N GLU A 140 4.30 8.49 13.41
CA GLU A 140 5.31 7.89 12.52
C GLU A 140 6.73 8.14 13.03
N GLN A 141 7.04 9.36 13.50
CA GLN A 141 8.36 9.69 14.05
C GLN A 141 8.63 8.96 15.38
N ALA A 142 7.64 8.91 16.28
CA ALA A 142 7.78 8.16 17.53
C ALA A 142 8.01 6.66 17.29
N LEU A 143 7.43 6.10 16.22
CA LEU A 143 7.71 4.74 15.78
C LEU A 143 9.13 4.59 15.23
N LYS A 144 9.57 5.50 14.35
CA LYS A 144 10.91 5.45 13.72
C LYS A 144 12.05 5.67 14.71
N ALA A 145 11.79 6.32 15.84
CA ALA A 145 12.77 6.46 16.93
C ALA A 145 13.05 5.13 17.67
N ARG A 146 12.27 4.07 17.39
CA ARG A 146 12.42 2.77 18.04
C ARG A 146 13.44 1.90 17.30
N PRO A 147 14.37 1.21 18.01
CA PRO A 147 15.35 0.33 17.39
C PRO A 147 14.75 -0.80 16.54
N GLU A 148 13.53 -1.24 16.84
CA GLU A 148 12.83 -2.33 16.15
C GLU A 148 12.26 -1.90 14.77
N ILE A 149 12.15 -0.59 14.50
CA ILE A 149 11.45 -0.05 13.32
C ILE A 149 12.46 0.59 12.37
N ALA A 150 12.50 0.11 11.13
CA ALA A 150 13.30 0.72 10.06
C ALA A 150 12.52 1.82 9.32
N ASP A 151 11.21 1.61 9.08
CA ASP A 151 10.31 2.61 8.54
C ASP A 151 8.88 2.30 9.02
N ALA A 152 8.04 3.32 9.08
CA ALA A 152 6.65 3.19 9.47
C ALA A 152 5.77 4.22 8.78
N ALA A 153 4.54 3.83 8.52
CA ALA A 153 3.47 4.72 8.08
C ALA A 153 2.21 4.46 8.90
N ILE A 154 1.48 5.52 9.20
CA ILE A 154 0.20 5.45 9.88
C ILE A 154 -0.93 5.70 8.90
N VAL A 155 -1.92 4.81 8.94
CA VAL A 155 -3.17 4.93 8.21
C VAL A 155 -4.34 5.00 9.20
N VAL A 156 -5.36 5.76 8.85
CA VAL A 156 -6.63 5.79 9.58
C VAL A 156 -7.54 4.74 8.96
N LEU A 157 -7.99 3.78 9.76
CA LEU A 157 -9.02 2.80 9.38
C LEU A 157 -10.34 3.21 10.02
N ASN A 158 -11.45 3.04 9.30
CA ASN A 158 -12.76 3.56 9.69
C ASN A 158 -13.76 2.48 10.16
N ASP A 159 -13.30 1.39 10.81
CA ASP A 159 -14.17 0.23 11.07
C ASP A 159 -14.05 -0.35 12.50
N PRO A 160 -15.11 -0.32 13.35
CA PRO A 160 -16.38 0.40 13.18
C PRO A 160 -16.28 1.91 13.45
N GLN A 161 -15.15 2.37 14.00
CA GLN A 161 -14.85 3.78 14.26
C GLN A 161 -13.42 4.13 13.82
N PRO A 162 -13.13 5.41 13.50
CA PRO A 162 -11.81 5.86 13.13
C PRO A 162 -10.76 5.50 14.18
N HIS A 163 -9.72 4.77 13.77
CA HIS A 163 -8.58 4.45 14.61
C HIS A 163 -7.30 4.36 13.78
N LEU A 164 -6.16 4.54 14.44
CA LEU A 164 -4.87 4.42 13.79
C LEU A 164 -4.43 2.97 13.63
N ALA A 165 -3.82 2.66 12.50
CA ALA A 165 -3.16 1.41 12.21
C ALA A 165 -1.74 1.67 11.67
N ALA A 166 -0.80 0.82 12.06
CA ALA A 166 0.61 0.94 11.69
C ALA A 166 0.99 -0.09 10.64
N VAL A 167 1.56 0.38 9.52
CA VAL A 167 2.31 -0.43 8.57
C VAL A 167 3.78 -0.20 8.87
N ALA A 168 4.50 -1.25 9.26
CA ALA A 168 5.86 -1.15 9.77
C ALA A 168 6.82 -2.06 8.98
N VAL A 169 7.96 -1.50 8.60
CA VAL A 169 9.14 -2.23 8.14
C VAL A 169 10.05 -2.42 9.35
N LEU A 170 10.39 -3.67 9.65
CA LEU A 170 11.22 -4.00 10.82
C LEU A 170 12.71 -3.88 10.49
N SER A 171 13.48 -3.36 11.44
CA SER A 171 14.95 -3.45 11.41
C SER A 171 15.41 -4.89 11.68
N ALA A 172 16.72 -5.17 11.61
CA ALA A 172 17.27 -6.47 12.02
C ALA A 172 16.91 -6.83 13.47
N ALA A 173 16.95 -5.84 14.38
CA ALA A 173 16.53 -6.02 15.77
C ALA A 173 15.02 -6.33 15.85
N GLY A 174 14.21 -5.64 15.05
CA GLY A 174 12.76 -5.91 14.96
C GLY A 174 12.45 -7.31 14.42
N GLN A 175 13.22 -7.82 13.46
CA GLN A 175 13.04 -9.17 12.92
C GLN A 175 13.40 -10.26 13.94
N ALA A 176 14.45 -10.05 14.73
CA ALA A 176 14.80 -10.94 15.85
C ALA A 176 13.66 -10.98 16.89
N GLU A 177 13.12 -9.82 17.26
CA GLU A 177 11.98 -9.72 18.17
C GLU A 177 10.70 -10.33 17.59
N LEU A 178 10.45 -10.17 16.28
CA LEU A 178 9.33 -10.81 15.60
C LEU A 178 9.41 -12.33 15.70
N THR A 179 10.60 -12.91 15.52
CA THR A 179 10.84 -14.35 15.63
C THR A 179 10.61 -14.84 17.06
N ARG A 180 11.06 -14.07 18.05
CA ARG A 180 10.96 -14.41 19.48
C ARG A 180 9.55 -14.28 20.04
N LEU A 181 8.85 -13.19 19.72
CA LEU A 181 7.56 -12.82 20.33
C LEU A 181 6.35 -13.22 19.47
N GLY A 182 6.54 -13.31 18.16
CA GLY A 182 5.45 -13.39 17.19
C GLY A 182 4.76 -12.03 16.95
N ARG A 183 4.04 -11.93 15.82
CA ARG A 183 3.44 -10.68 15.30
C ARG A 183 2.57 -9.96 16.33
N PHE A 184 1.68 -10.70 17.00
CA PHE A 184 0.72 -10.12 17.93
C PHE A 184 1.39 -9.45 19.14
N ARG A 185 2.33 -10.17 19.79
CA ARG A 185 3.02 -9.66 20.98
C ARG A 185 3.98 -8.53 20.63
N LEU A 186 4.66 -8.59 19.47
CA LEU A 186 5.49 -7.49 18.99
C LEU A 186 4.69 -6.21 18.79
N GLY A 187 3.54 -6.26 18.10
CA GLY A 187 2.67 -5.09 17.93
C GLY A 187 2.20 -4.50 19.28
N ARG A 188 1.90 -5.36 20.26
CA ARG A 188 1.56 -4.92 21.62
C ARG A 188 2.73 -4.25 22.33
N ALA A 189 3.94 -4.80 22.23
CA ALA A 189 5.14 -4.24 22.84
C ALA A 189 5.49 -2.86 22.24
N LEU A 190 5.45 -2.74 20.91
CA LEU A 190 5.68 -1.48 20.21
C LEU A 190 4.63 -0.44 20.60
N ARG A 191 3.35 -0.81 20.66
CA ARG A 191 2.27 0.07 21.15
C ARG A 191 2.52 0.55 22.57
N ALA A 192 2.92 -0.34 23.48
CA ALA A 192 3.19 0.01 24.87
C ALA A 192 4.36 1.00 24.98
N GLY A 193 5.39 0.83 24.16
CA GLY A 193 6.54 1.72 24.15
C GLY A 193 6.26 3.14 23.61
N LEU A 194 5.07 3.39 23.06
CA LEU A 194 4.65 4.72 22.60
C LEU A 194 3.83 5.49 23.64
N THR A 195 3.39 4.86 24.73
CA THR A 195 2.47 5.49 25.70
C THR A 195 3.08 6.65 26.47
N ALA A 196 4.42 6.70 26.55
CA ALA A 196 5.13 7.79 27.22
C ALA A 196 5.14 9.09 26.39
N SER A 197 5.03 8.99 25.06
CA SER A 197 5.21 10.11 24.14
C SER A 197 3.94 10.50 23.38
N LEU A 198 2.90 9.66 23.39
CA LEU A 198 1.68 9.87 22.60
C LEU A 198 0.41 9.74 23.44
N ASP A 199 -0.61 10.52 23.06
CA ASP A 199 -1.97 10.36 23.58
C ASP A 199 -2.51 8.95 23.27
N PRO A 200 -3.32 8.33 24.15
CA PRO A 200 -3.95 7.04 23.90
C PRO A 200 -4.68 6.91 22.55
N ALA A 201 -5.32 7.98 22.07
CA ALA A 201 -5.99 8.02 20.77
C ALA A 201 -4.99 7.99 19.59
N GLY A 202 -3.74 8.39 19.82
CA GLY A 202 -2.64 8.31 18.86
C GLY A 202 -1.90 6.98 18.82
N LEU A 203 -2.28 6.02 19.65
CA LEU A 203 -1.65 4.69 19.66
C LEU A 203 -2.25 3.79 18.55
N PRO A 204 -1.45 3.18 17.67
CA PRO A 204 -1.95 2.27 16.63
C PRO A 204 -2.58 0.99 17.19
N ARG A 205 -3.81 0.66 16.77
CA ARG A 205 -4.58 -0.51 17.24
C ARG A 205 -4.32 -1.76 16.40
N ARG A 206 -4.05 -1.59 15.10
CA ARG A 206 -3.74 -2.70 14.19
C ARG A 206 -2.34 -2.54 13.63
N TRP A 207 -1.70 -3.68 13.38
CA TRP A 207 -0.32 -3.75 12.94
C TRP A 207 -0.20 -4.66 11.72
N ARG A 208 0.58 -4.20 10.74
CA ARG A 208 1.05 -4.99 9.60
C ARG A 208 2.56 -4.81 9.48
N PHE A 209 3.28 -5.92 9.56
CA PHE A 209 4.71 -5.95 9.30
C PHE A 209 4.93 -6.34 7.86
N VAL A 210 5.63 -5.50 7.11
CA VAL A 210 5.86 -5.64 5.67
C VAL A 210 7.35 -5.50 5.39
N GLU A 211 7.81 -6.03 4.26
CA GLU A 211 9.19 -5.86 3.81
C GLU A 211 9.44 -4.44 3.32
N THR A 212 8.46 -3.86 2.62
CA THR A 212 8.50 -2.48 2.12
C THR A 212 7.14 -1.82 2.28
N LEU A 213 7.12 -0.51 2.56
CA LEU A 213 5.86 0.24 2.62
C LEU A 213 5.19 0.32 1.23
N PRO A 214 3.87 0.09 1.14
CA PRO A 214 3.10 0.34 -0.08
C PRO A 214 3.24 1.81 -0.54
N VAL A 215 3.58 2.00 -1.81
CA VAL A 215 3.65 3.32 -2.46
C VAL A 215 2.85 3.27 -3.77
N GLY A 216 2.19 4.36 -4.12
CA GLY A 216 1.48 4.46 -5.39
C GLY A 216 2.43 4.51 -6.60
N ALA A 217 1.87 4.48 -7.81
CA ALA A 217 2.62 4.47 -9.08
C ALA A 217 3.66 5.61 -9.21
N MET A 218 3.41 6.75 -8.57
CA MET A 218 4.32 7.91 -8.55
C MET A 218 5.30 7.91 -7.38
N GLY A 219 5.45 6.79 -6.65
CA GLY A 219 6.34 6.66 -5.49
C GLY A 219 5.86 7.40 -4.23
N LYS A 220 4.73 8.11 -4.29
CA LYS A 220 4.11 8.78 -3.14
C LYS A 220 3.32 7.79 -2.29
N ARG A 221 3.39 7.95 -0.96
CA ARG A 221 2.57 7.20 0.01
C ARG A 221 1.16 7.79 0.01
N ARG A 222 0.14 6.99 -0.33
CA ARG A 222 -1.28 7.38 -0.20
C ARG A 222 -1.94 6.52 0.87
N ASN A 223 -2.90 7.09 1.59
CA ASN A 223 -3.68 6.34 2.59
C ASN A 223 -4.38 5.11 1.98
N ALA A 224 -4.88 5.23 0.75
CA ALA A 224 -5.50 4.10 0.05
C ALA A 224 -4.53 2.92 -0.13
N ASP A 225 -3.29 3.20 -0.57
CA ASP A 225 -2.28 2.15 -0.77
C ASP A 225 -1.94 1.45 0.56
N LEU A 226 -1.84 2.22 1.66
CA LEU A 226 -1.60 1.68 3.00
C LEU A 226 -2.80 0.94 3.59
N ALA A 227 -4.03 1.32 3.23
CA ALA A 227 -5.24 0.66 3.72
C ALA A 227 -5.36 -0.78 3.17
N THR A 228 -4.91 -1.01 1.93
CA THR A 228 -5.00 -2.32 1.27
C THR A 228 -4.35 -3.46 2.06
N VAL A 229 -3.26 -3.20 2.81
CA VAL A 229 -2.61 -4.26 3.62
C VAL A 229 -3.43 -4.69 4.84
N PHE A 230 -4.47 -3.93 5.20
CA PHE A 230 -5.41 -4.26 6.27
C PHE A 230 -6.71 -4.87 5.77
N GLU A 231 -6.99 -4.76 4.47
CA GLU A 231 -8.15 -5.38 3.86
C GLU A 231 -8.01 -6.90 3.93
N PRO A 232 -9.11 -7.63 4.20
CA PRO A 232 -9.10 -9.07 4.06
C PRO A 232 -8.81 -9.41 2.59
N PRO A 233 -8.10 -10.53 2.32
CA PRO A 233 -7.92 -10.97 0.95
C PRO A 233 -9.28 -11.15 0.27
N PRO A 234 -9.38 -10.84 -1.04
CA PRO A 234 -10.64 -10.94 -1.75
C PRO A 234 -11.22 -12.36 -1.65
N ARG A 235 -12.55 -12.45 -1.57
CA ARG A 235 -13.28 -13.73 -1.52
C ARG A 235 -13.93 -14.11 -2.85
N GLN A 236 -14.02 -13.19 -3.78
CA GLN A 236 -14.63 -13.39 -5.09
C GLN A 236 -13.65 -13.00 -6.19
N PRO A 237 -13.69 -13.67 -7.34
CA PRO A 237 -12.81 -13.37 -8.45
C PRO A 237 -13.23 -12.04 -9.08
N ARG A 238 -12.30 -11.42 -9.81
CA ARG A 238 -12.62 -10.22 -10.57
C ARG A 238 -13.40 -10.60 -11.83
N ILE A 239 -14.58 -10.03 -12.02
CA ILE A 239 -15.33 -10.15 -13.29
C ILE A 239 -14.70 -9.18 -14.30
N VAL A 240 -14.13 -9.73 -15.38
CA VAL A 240 -13.48 -8.98 -16.45
C VAL A 240 -14.48 -8.60 -17.55
N ALA A 241 -15.42 -9.50 -17.84
CA ALA A 241 -16.47 -9.27 -18.82
C ALA A 241 -17.74 -10.04 -18.44
N LYS A 242 -18.88 -9.49 -18.84
CA LYS A 242 -20.20 -10.13 -18.72
C LYS A 242 -20.87 -10.14 -20.09
N ARG A 243 -21.45 -11.28 -20.47
CA ARG A 243 -22.18 -11.46 -21.72
C ARG A 243 -23.51 -12.17 -21.47
N GLY A 244 -24.49 -11.89 -22.32
CA GLY A 244 -25.71 -12.69 -22.43
C GLY A 244 -25.43 -13.93 -23.27
N GLY A 245 -25.86 -15.10 -22.78
CA GLY A 245 -25.81 -16.37 -23.47
C GLY A 245 -27.18 -16.79 -24.01
N VAL A 246 -27.20 -17.94 -24.69
CA VAL A 246 -28.42 -18.54 -25.25
C VAL A 246 -29.40 -18.91 -24.13
N ASP A 247 -30.70 -18.75 -24.38
CA ASP A 247 -31.81 -19.07 -23.45
C ASP A 247 -31.75 -18.30 -22.11
N GLY A 248 -31.30 -17.04 -22.13
CA GLY A 248 -31.19 -16.22 -20.93
C GLY A 248 -30.07 -16.64 -19.98
N ALA A 249 -29.11 -17.44 -20.47
CA ALA A 249 -27.88 -17.71 -19.74
C ALA A 249 -27.04 -16.43 -19.57
N VAL A 250 -26.20 -16.40 -18.54
CA VAL A 250 -25.21 -15.35 -18.31
C VAL A 250 -23.83 -15.97 -18.34
N GLU A 251 -22.91 -15.35 -19.05
CA GLU A 251 -21.49 -15.73 -19.05
C GLU A 251 -20.65 -14.63 -18.41
N LEU A 252 -19.76 -15.03 -17.51
CA LEU A 252 -18.84 -14.15 -16.79
C LEU A 252 -17.41 -14.61 -17.03
N ASP A 253 -16.56 -13.74 -17.55
CA ASP A 253 -15.12 -13.98 -17.55
C ASP A 253 -14.54 -13.56 -16.21
N LEU A 254 -13.91 -14.52 -15.55
CA LEU A 254 -13.38 -14.39 -14.21
C LEU A 254 -11.85 -14.46 -14.28
N GLU A 255 -11.20 -13.53 -13.62
CA GLU A 255 -9.76 -13.57 -13.35
C GLU A 255 -9.53 -14.11 -11.94
N ILE A 256 -8.79 -15.21 -11.85
CA ILE A 256 -8.55 -15.93 -10.60
C ILE A 256 -7.29 -15.37 -9.92
N ASP A 257 -7.48 -14.27 -9.18
CA ASP A 257 -6.40 -13.60 -8.48
C ASP A 257 -5.72 -14.54 -7.44
N PRO A 258 -4.38 -14.73 -7.49
CA PRO A 258 -3.64 -15.50 -6.49
C PRO A 258 -3.82 -14.99 -5.05
N ALA A 259 -4.21 -13.72 -4.87
CA ALA A 259 -4.47 -13.11 -3.57
C ALA A 259 -5.80 -13.56 -2.95
N LEU A 260 -6.67 -14.29 -3.68
CA LEU A 260 -7.92 -14.80 -3.14
C LEU A 260 -7.69 -15.62 -1.87
N VAL A 261 -8.55 -15.41 -0.86
CA VAL A 261 -8.39 -16.05 0.46
C VAL A 261 -8.37 -17.59 0.38
N TRP A 262 -9.01 -18.15 -0.64
CA TRP A 262 -9.20 -19.58 -0.84
C TRP A 262 -7.93 -20.36 -1.18
N PHE A 263 -6.90 -19.69 -1.67
CA PHE A 263 -5.60 -20.31 -1.95
C PHE A 263 -4.71 -20.41 -0.70
N LYS A 264 -5.10 -19.79 0.41
CA LYS A 264 -4.35 -19.85 1.67
C LYS A 264 -4.80 -21.03 2.52
N GLY A 265 -3.90 -22.01 2.71
CA GLY A 265 -4.05 -23.06 3.72
C GLY A 265 -5.04 -24.19 3.41
N HIS A 266 -5.73 -24.15 2.26
CA HIS A 266 -6.69 -25.20 1.87
C HIS A 266 -6.00 -26.44 1.30
N PHE A 267 -4.92 -26.25 0.52
CA PHE A 267 -4.12 -27.32 -0.07
C PHE A 267 -2.62 -26.96 0.05
N PRO A 268 -1.92 -27.43 1.10
CA PRO A 268 -0.51 -27.12 1.30
C PRO A 268 0.34 -27.50 0.08
N GLY A 269 1.05 -26.52 -0.49
CA GLY A 269 1.94 -26.69 -1.65
C GLY A 269 1.24 -26.78 -3.01
N HIS A 270 -0.09 -26.85 -3.07
CA HIS A 270 -0.84 -27.06 -4.31
C HIS A 270 -2.05 -26.11 -4.36
N PRO A 271 -1.88 -24.82 -4.65
CA PRO A 271 -2.97 -23.86 -4.65
C PRO A 271 -3.98 -24.22 -5.77
N ILE A 272 -5.14 -24.72 -5.37
CA ILE A 272 -6.27 -25.03 -6.28
C ILE A 272 -7.55 -24.39 -5.74
N LEU A 273 -8.45 -23.97 -6.63
CA LEU A 273 -9.72 -23.37 -6.25
C LEU A 273 -10.67 -24.46 -5.72
N PRO A 274 -11.04 -24.45 -4.42
CA PRO A 274 -11.86 -25.50 -3.84
C PRO A 274 -13.24 -25.61 -4.51
N GLY A 275 -13.74 -26.84 -4.66
CA GLY A 275 -15.04 -27.08 -5.29
C GLY A 275 -16.22 -26.38 -4.61
N VAL A 276 -16.19 -26.27 -3.28
CA VAL A 276 -17.20 -25.53 -2.50
C VAL A 276 -17.21 -24.04 -2.83
N VAL A 277 -16.07 -23.46 -3.17
CA VAL A 277 -15.94 -22.05 -3.56
C VAL A 277 -16.52 -21.82 -4.95
N GLN A 278 -16.30 -22.75 -5.89
CA GLN A 278 -16.93 -22.71 -7.21
C GLN A 278 -18.46 -22.73 -7.11
N ILE A 279 -19.02 -23.51 -6.19
CA ILE A 279 -20.47 -23.54 -5.93
C ILE A 279 -20.95 -22.22 -5.32
N ASP A 280 -20.25 -21.72 -4.30
CA ASP A 280 -20.59 -20.46 -3.63
C ASP A 280 -20.62 -19.28 -4.61
N TRP A 281 -19.61 -19.18 -5.47
CA TRP A 281 -19.55 -18.16 -6.52
C TRP A 281 -20.67 -18.31 -7.55
N ALA A 282 -20.95 -19.52 -8.03
CA ALA A 282 -22.05 -19.74 -8.97
C ALA A 282 -23.40 -19.28 -8.39
N ILE A 283 -23.64 -19.52 -7.10
CA ILE A 283 -24.85 -19.07 -6.41
C ILE A 283 -24.85 -17.55 -6.26
N ALA A 284 -23.77 -16.97 -5.74
CA ALA A 284 -23.67 -15.53 -5.53
C ALA A 284 -23.90 -14.76 -6.83
N PHE A 285 -23.24 -15.15 -7.91
CA PHE A 285 -23.38 -14.52 -9.21
C PHE A 285 -24.72 -14.82 -9.88
N ALA A 286 -25.36 -15.96 -9.61
CA ALA A 286 -26.72 -16.22 -10.09
C ALA A 286 -27.74 -15.32 -9.38
N ARG A 287 -27.60 -15.08 -8.07
CA ARG A 287 -28.44 -14.10 -7.37
C ARG A 287 -28.28 -12.71 -7.98
N GLU A 288 -27.05 -12.30 -8.21
CA GLU A 288 -26.73 -10.96 -8.69
C GLU A 288 -27.14 -10.74 -10.16
N HIS A 289 -26.93 -11.72 -11.03
CA HIS A 289 -27.05 -11.53 -12.48
C HIS A 289 -28.22 -12.23 -13.15
N LEU A 290 -28.82 -13.22 -12.49
CA LEU A 290 -30.06 -13.87 -12.95
C LEU A 290 -31.26 -13.50 -12.07
N GLY A 291 -31.07 -12.72 -10.99
CA GLY A 291 -32.15 -12.28 -10.09
C GLY A 291 -32.79 -13.43 -9.31
N LEU A 292 -32.06 -14.53 -9.08
CA LEU A 292 -32.57 -15.69 -8.37
C LEU A 292 -32.46 -15.49 -6.85
N ASP A 293 -33.50 -15.83 -6.09
CA ASP A 293 -33.40 -15.91 -4.63
C ASP A 293 -32.92 -17.30 -4.21
N LEU A 294 -31.66 -17.40 -3.79
CA LEU A 294 -30.99 -18.68 -3.54
C LEU A 294 -30.26 -18.69 -2.20
N PRO A 295 -30.90 -18.62 -1.03
CA PRO A 295 -30.27 -18.31 0.26
C PRO A 295 -29.08 -19.21 0.66
N ALA A 296 -29.06 -20.48 0.23
CA ALA A 296 -27.88 -21.36 0.20
C ALA A 296 -28.22 -22.64 -0.61
N ALA A 297 -27.28 -23.18 -1.39
CA ALA A 297 -27.49 -24.47 -2.03
C ALA A 297 -27.36 -25.60 -0.99
N ARG A 298 -28.48 -26.25 -0.67
CA ARG A 298 -28.50 -27.48 0.15
C ARG A 298 -28.37 -28.74 -0.70
N ASP A 299 -28.89 -28.68 -1.93
CA ASP A 299 -28.89 -29.78 -2.88
C ASP A 299 -28.12 -29.36 -4.14
N PHE A 300 -26.92 -29.89 -4.29
CA PHE A 300 -26.07 -29.63 -5.46
C PHE A 300 -25.38 -30.91 -5.95
N GLN A 301 -25.09 -30.92 -7.24
CA GLN A 301 -24.25 -31.93 -7.88
C GLN A 301 -23.21 -31.21 -8.72
N ILE A 302 -21.94 -31.59 -8.55
CA ILE A 302 -20.83 -31.02 -9.32
C ILE A 302 -19.93 -32.14 -9.82
N LYS A 303 -19.45 -31.99 -11.04
CA LYS A 303 -18.44 -32.85 -11.67
C LYS A 303 -17.22 -32.00 -11.94
N PHE A 304 -16.08 -32.42 -11.41
CA PHE A 304 -14.78 -31.81 -11.67
C PHE A 304 -14.08 -32.59 -12.79
N ARG A 305 -13.57 -31.89 -13.79
CA ARG A 305 -12.83 -32.44 -14.92
C ARG A 305 -11.40 -31.89 -15.01
N ALA A 306 -11.21 -30.63 -14.64
CA ALA A 306 -9.89 -30.01 -14.52
C ALA A 306 -9.84 -29.04 -13.33
N THR A 307 -8.65 -28.84 -12.78
CA THR A 307 -8.40 -27.91 -11.67
C THR A 307 -8.33 -26.47 -12.16
N ILE A 308 -8.91 -25.55 -11.39
CA ILE A 308 -8.74 -24.10 -11.58
C ILE A 308 -7.62 -23.64 -10.64
N LEU A 309 -6.61 -22.99 -11.20
CA LEU A 309 -5.39 -22.54 -10.54
C LEU A 309 -5.37 -21.01 -10.37
N PRO A 310 -4.50 -20.46 -9.51
CA PRO A 310 -4.18 -19.03 -9.52
C PRO A 310 -3.76 -18.56 -10.92
N ASP A 311 -4.08 -17.30 -11.25
CA ASP A 311 -3.84 -16.64 -12.54
C ASP A 311 -4.62 -17.21 -13.74
N ASP A 312 -5.44 -18.25 -13.54
CA ASP A 312 -6.34 -18.72 -14.59
C ASP A 312 -7.36 -17.64 -14.99
N ARG A 313 -7.72 -17.68 -16.27
CA ARG A 313 -8.92 -17.02 -16.80
C ARG A 313 -9.97 -18.07 -17.08
N VAL A 314 -11.09 -17.98 -16.38
CA VAL A 314 -12.20 -18.93 -16.52
C VAL A 314 -13.49 -18.24 -16.88
N THR A 315 -14.25 -18.83 -17.79
CA THR A 315 -15.61 -18.39 -18.11
C THR A 315 -16.59 -19.22 -17.28
N LEU A 316 -17.41 -18.54 -16.49
CA LEU A 316 -18.54 -19.12 -15.76
C LEU A 316 -19.82 -18.86 -16.55
N THR A 317 -20.48 -19.93 -17.00
CA THR A 317 -21.82 -19.89 -17.58
C THR A 317 -22.84 -20.26 -16.52
N LEU A 318 -23.88 -19.43 -16.36
CA LEU A 318 -25.00 -19.63 -15.44
C LEU A 318 -26.30 -19.70 -16.24
N ARG A 319 -27.17 -20.67 -15.92
CA ARG A 319 -28.47 -20.84 -16.59
C ARG A 319 -29.55 -21.22 -15.58
N HIS A 320 -30.66 -20.51 -15.60
CA HIS A 320 -31.83 -20.86 -14.78
C HIS A 320 -32.78 -21.78 -15.57
N GLU A 321 -32.97 -23.00 -15.08
CA GLU A 321 -33.98 -23.94 -15.56
C GLU A 321 -35.26 -23.79 -14.73
N ALA A 322 -36.08 -22.77 -15.04
CA ALA A 322 -37.28 -22.43 -14.27
C ALA A 322 -38.24 -23.62 -14.09
N ALA A 323 -38.48 -24.39 -15.16
CA ALA A 323 -39.37 -25.57 -15.12
C ALA A 323 -38.91 -26.66 -14.13
N LYS A 324 -37.59 -26.77 -13.90
CA LYS A 324 -37.01 -27.75 -12.97
C LYS A 324 -36.61 -27.13 -11.62
N ARG A 325 -36.80 -25.81 -11.46
CA ARG A 325 -36.31 -25.02 -10.31
C ARG A 325 -34.84 -25.32 -10.01
N ARG A 326 -33.99 -25.23 -11.04
CA ARG A 326 -32.55 -25.54 -10.94
C ARG A 326 -31.70 -24.45 -11.57
N LEU A 327 -30.56 -24.17 -10.95
CA LEU A 327 -29.47 -23.41 -11.51
C LEU A 327 -28.47 -24.40 -12.11
N GLY A 328 -28.23 -24.32 -13.41
CA GLY A 328 -27.08 -24.96 -14.06
C GLY A 328 -25.89 -24.00 -14.08
N PHE A 329 -24.70 -24.51 -13.80
CA PHE A 329 -23.46 -23.73 -13.91
C PHE A 329 -22.32 -24.55 -14.53
N GLN A 330 -21.43 -23.87 -15.25
CA GLN A 330 -20.25 -24.48 -15.87
C GLN A 330 -19.07 -23.50 -15.84
N TYR A 331 -17.91 -23.99 -15.41
CA TYR A 331 -16.64 -23.28 -15.51
C TYR A 331 -15.81 -23.86 -16.66
N ARG A 332 -15.31 -23.00 -17.55
CA ARG A 332 -14.42 -23.35 -18.65
C ARG A 332 -13.15 -22.52 -18.62
N ARG A 333 -12.03 -23.11 -19.02
CA ARG A 333 -10.77 -22.42 -19.32
C ARG A 333 -10.47 -22.62 -20.80
N GLY A 334 -10.71 -21.59 -21.61
CA GLY A 334 -10.74 -21.73 -23.06
C GLY A 334 -11.79 -22.77 -23.48
N ASP A 335 -11.33 -23.85 -24.13
CA ASP A 335 -12.19 -24.96 -24.57
C ASP A 335 -12.35 -26.11 -23.58
N GLU A 336 -11.58 -26.11 -22.50
CA GLU A 336 -11.62 -27.15 -21.49
C GLU A 336 -12.69 -26.85 -20.44
N ILE A 337 -13.57 -27.82 -20.16
CA ILE A 337 -14.50 -27.73 -19.02
C ILE A 337 -13.71 -28.06 -17.75
N CYS A 338 -13.61 -27.11 -16.83
CA CYS A 338 -13.00 -27.33 -15.52
C CYS A 338 -13.97 -28.04 -14.58
N SER A 339 -15.19 -27.50 -14.49
CA SER A 339 -16.25 -28.09 -13.68
C SER A 339 -17.62 -27.75 -14.23
N SER A 340 -18.60 -28.59 -13.91
CA SER A 340 -20.00 -28.37 -14.27
C SER A 340 -20.88 -28.90 -13.17
N GLY A 341 -21.95 -28.20 -12.85
CA GLY A 341 -22.86 -28.62 -11.81
C GLY A 341 -24.24 -28.01 -11.92
N THR A 342 -25.06 -28.40 -10.96
CA THR A 342 -26.40 -27.85 -10.78
C THR A 342 -26.68 -27.67 -9.30
N ALA A 343 -27.44 -26.64 -8.96
CA ALA A 343 -27.97 -26.41 -7.62
C ALA A 343 -29.49 -26.22 -7.68
N SER A 344 -30.21 -26.72 -6.69
CA SER A 344 -31.67 -26.51 -6.60
C SER A 344 -32.01 -25.07 -6.19
N CYS A 345 -32.97 -24.48 -6.90
CA CYS A 345 -33.62 -23.22 -6.55
C CYS A 345 -34.89 -23.56 -5.77
N ARG A 346 -35.12 -22.96 -4.60
CA ARG A 346 -36.42 -23.08 -3.90
C ARG A 346 -37.27 -21.87 -4.22
#